data_AF-A0A6N7JKJ8-F1
#
_entry.id   AF-A0A6N7JKJ8-F1
#
_cell.length_a   1.000
_cell.length_b   1.000
_cell.length_c   1.000
_cell.angle_alpha   90.00
_cell.angle_beta   90.00
_cell.angle_gamma   90.00
#
_symmetry.space_group_name_H-M   'P 1'
#
loop_
_entity.id
_entity.type
_entity.pdbx_description
1 polymer ?
#
loop_
_entity_poly.entity_id
_entity_poly.type
_entity_poly.pdbx_seq_one_letter_code
_entity_poly.pdbx_strand_id
1 'polypeptide(L)'
;MSDPAFNPHLHAHLNALLSASGFPFKYADLCRKYSKSSEIDVDPKLDFKKLYDIFKKNDPTAKQFKRWRMIEFGSEEIGGWVWTGSLVVKKYDILDPMLDSVRVDRTEGIGSVWIGLARDANKLLPEDQRLPEMAMVRPEYDGTMECMERMVPDLIALFSEMKEIIRHGWSNQP
;
A
#
# COMPACT_ATOMS: atom_id res chain seq x y z
N MET A 1 4.27 -25.32 5.92
CA MET A 1 5.14 -24.46 5.08
C MET A 1 5.64 -23.35 5.98
N SER A 2 6.94 -23.11 6.02
CA SER A 2 7.54 -21.97 6.72
C SER A 2 7.19 -20.67 6.00
N ASP A 3 7.08 -19.58 6.75
CA ASP A 3 6.93 -18.25 6.15
C ASP A 3 8.17 -17.91 5.30
N PRO A 4 8.00 -17.23 4.16
CA PRO A 4 9.12 -16.82 3.31
C PRO A 4 10.12 -15.94 4.09
N ALA A 5 11.41 -16.14 3.87
CA ALA A 5 12.43 -15.32 4.51
C ALA A 5 12.43 -13.90 3.92
N PHE A 6 12.50 -12.88 4.75
CA PHE A 6 12.57 -11.50 4.25
C PHE A 6 13.91 -11.25 3.54
N ASN A 7 13.88 -10.76 2.29
CA ASN A 7 15.09 -10.41 1.55
C ASN A 7 15.37 -8.89 1.63
N PRO A 8 16.33 -8.44 2.45
CA PRO A 8 16.59 -7.00 2.64
C PRO A 8 17.23 -6.34 1.42
N HIS A 9 18.00 -7.07 0.61
CA HIS A 9 18.66 -6.51 -0.58
C HIS A 9 17.66 -6.20 -1.68
N LEU A 10 16.73 -7.11 -1.95
CA LEU A 10 15.66 -6.88 -2.92
C LEU A 10 14.63 -5.87 -2.40
N HIS A 11 14.41 -5.81 -1.09
CA HIS A 11 13.61 -4.75 -0.50
C HIS A 11 14.24 -3.36 -0.69
N ALA A 12 15.57 -3.24 -0.57
CA ALA A 12 16.27 -1.99 -0.88
C ALA A 12 16.16 -1.63 -2.37
N HIS A 13 16.23 -2.62 -3.27
CA HIS A 13 15.98 -2.41 -4.70
C HIS A 13 14.57 -1.88 -4.97
N LEU A 14 13.55 -2.46 -4.32
CA LEU A 14 12.17 -1.97 -4.40
C LEU A 14 12.08 -0.49 -3.99
N ASN A 15 12.69 -0.11 -2.86
CA ASN A 15 12.68 1.28 -2.39
C ASN A 15 13.37 2.23 -3.38
N ALA A 16 14.44 1.79 -4.05
CA ALA A 16 15.11 2.57 -5.09
C ALA A 16 14.19 2.82 -6.31
N LEU A 17 13.48 1.79 -6.78
CA LEU A 17 12.51 1.92 -7.87
C LEU A 17 11.36 2.87 -7.51
N LEU A 18 10.83 2.74 -6.30
CA LEU A 18 9.76 3.61 -5.80
C LEU A 18 10.25 5.06 -5.66
N SER A 19 11.48 5.28 -5.22
CA SER A 19 12.08 6.61 -5.15
C SER A 19 12.22 7.25 -6.53
N ALA A 20 12.83 6.54 -7.48
CA ALA A 20 13.07 7.04 -8.83
C ALA A 20 11.79 7.35 -9.63
N SER A 21 10.68 6.72 -9.28
CA SER A 21 9.37 6.93 -9.92
C SER A 21 8.50 7.99 -9.24
N GLY A 22 9.00 8.63 -8.18
CA GLY A 22 8.27 9.65 -7.44
C GLY A 22 7.12 9.11 -6.58
N PHE A 23 7.12 7.83 -6.22
CA PHE A 23 6.13 7.24 -5.33
C PHE A 23 5.94 8.01 -4.01
N PRO A 24 7.00 8.53 -3.33
CA PRO A 24 6.80 9.33 -2.11
C PRO A 24 5.86 10.52 -2.29
N PHE A 25 5.95 11.22 -3.43
CA PHE A 25 5.08 12.36 -3.75
C PHE A 25 3.63 11.93 -3.96
N LYS A 26 3.42 10.86 -4.73
CA LYS A 26 2.08 10.31 -5.00
C LYS A 26 1.41 9.79 -3.73
N TYR A 27 2.18 9.13 -2.87
CA TYR A 27 1.71 8.69 -1.57
C TYR A 27 1.32 9.90 -0.69
N ALA A 28 2.16 10.94 -0.64
CA ALA A 28 1.85 12.15 0.12
C ALA A 28 0.64 12.91 -0.44
N ASP A 29 0.41 12.91 -1.76
CA ASP A 29 -0.79 13.48 -2.38
C ASP A 29 -2.05 12.71 -1.97
N LEU A 30 -1.99 11.37 -1.99
CA LEU A 30 -3.07 10.51 -1.48
C LEU A 30 -3.37 10.82 -0.01
N CYS A 31 -2.34 10.89 0.82
CA CYS A 31 -2.49 11.21 2.24
C CYS A 31 -3.10 12.59 2.44
N ARG A 32 -2.65 13.63 1.70
CA ARG A 32 -3.23 14.98 1.77
C ARG A 32 -4.69 15.01 1.34
N LYS A 33 -5.07 14.21 0.33
CA LYS A 33 -6.46 14.07 -0.12
C LYS A 33 -7.38 13.48 0.97
N TYR A 34 -6.81 12.64 1.84
CA TYR A 34 -7.54 11.90 2.87
C TYR A 34 -7.05 12.16 4.30
N SER A 35 -6.39 13.29 4.55
CA SER A 35 -6.04 13.76 5.89
C SER A 35 -7.09 14.78 6.29
N LYS A 36 -8.06 14.42 7.13
CA LYS A 36 -8.98 15.39 7.70
C LYS A 36 -8.59 15.67 9.14
N SER A 37 -8.42 16.95 9.47
CA SER A 37 -8.49 17.39 10.86
C SER A 37 -9.95 17.31 11.31
N SER A 38 -10.31 16.25 12.01
CA SER A 38 -11.57 16.23 12.74
C SER A 38 -11.34 15.46 14.03
N GLU A 39 -11.72 16.10 15.13
CA GLU A 39 -11.96 15.47 16.41
C GLU A 39 -12.98 14.36 16.17
N ILE A 40 -12.51 13.13 15.95
CA ILE A 40 -13.37 11.96 15.81
C ILE A 40 -13.86 11.65 17.23
N ASP A 41 -14.95 12.32 17.63
CA ASP A 41 -15.62 12.14 18.93
C ASP A 41 -16.61 10.97 18.93
N VAL A 42 -16.43 10.03 18.02
CA VAL A 42 -17.27 8.84 17.89
C VAL A 42 -16.36 7.69 17.47
N ASP A 43 -16.36 6.59 18.22
CA ASP A 43 -15.70 5.33 17.81
C ASP A 43 -16.03 5.06 16.33
N PRO A 44 -15.09 5.22 15.39
CA PRO A 44 -15.36 4.91 14.00
C PRO A 44 -15.74 3.43 13.94
N LYS A 45 -16.83 3.14 13.24
CA LYS A 45 -17.31 1.78 12.97
C LYS A 45 -17.28 1.56 11.47
N LEU A 46 -16.09 1.49 10.92
CA LEU A 46 -15.85 1.06 9.54
C LEU A 46 -16.59 -0.27 9.32
N ASP A 47 -17.59 -0.25 8.44
CA ASP A 47 -18.27 -1.46 8.01
C ASP A 47 -17.33 -2.24 7.09
N PHE A 48 -16.67 -3.24 7.65
CA PHE A 48 -15.71 -4.06 6.93
C PHE A 48 -16.35 -4.86 5.79
N LYS A 49 -17.63 -5.24 5.91
CA LYS A 49 -18.35 -5.93 4.83
C LYS A 49 -18.59 -4.96 3.68
N LYS A 50 -19.13 -3.77 3.97
CA LYS A 50 -19.34 -2.74 2.94
C LYS A 50 -18.02 -2.32 2.31
N LEU A 51 -16.94 -2.21 3.08
CA LEU A 51 -15.59 -1.95 2.54
C LEU A 51 -15.17 -3.03 1.53
N TYR A 52 -15.35 -4.31 1.87
CA TYR A 52 -15.06 -5.39 0.94
C TYR A 52 -15.92 -5.32 -0.33
N ASP A 53 -17.21 -4.98 -0.21
CA ASP A 53 -18.09 -4.83 -1.38
C ASP A 53 -17.61 -3.67 -2.29
N ILE A 54 -17.10 -2.57 -1.72
CA ILE A 54 -16.46 -1.48 -2.46
C ILE A 54 -15.21 -1.98 -3.19
N PHE A 55 -14.33 -2.73 -2.51
CA PHE A 55 -13.17 -3.35 -3.16
C PHE A 55 -13.58 -4.27 -4.30
N LYS A 56 -14.55 -5.16 -4.10
CA LYS A 56 -15.04 -6.09 -5.12
C LYS A 56 -15.63 -5.40 -6.35
N LYS A 57 -16.26 -4.24 -6.15
CA LYS A 57 -16.80 -3.42 -7.25
C LYS A 57 -15.68 -2.82 -8.11
N ASN A 58 -14.57 -2.43 -7.50
CA ASN A 58 -13.44 -1.79 -8.19
C ASN A 58 -12.38 -2.79 -8.67
N ASP A 59 -12.26 -3.94 -8.00
CA ASP A 59 -11.37 -5.05 -8.34
C ASP A 59 -12.08 -6.40 -8.08
N PRO A 60 -12.54 -7.08 -9.14
CA PRO A 60 -13.18 -8.39 -9.02
C PRO A 60 -12.29 -9.49 -8.42
N THR A 61 -10.97 -9.30 -8.35
CA THR A 61 -10.03 -10.27 -7.76
C THR A 61 -9.91 -10.13 -6.25
N ALA A 62 -10.49 -9.09 -5.65
CA ALA A 62 -10.31 -8.79 -4.24
C ALA A 62 -10.75 -9.95 -3.32
N LYS A 63 -10.00 -10.19 -2.24
CA LYS A 63 -10.21 -11.25 -1.25
C LYS A 63 -10.23 -10.66 0.15
N GLN A 64 -11.19 -11.06 0.97
CA GLN A 64 -11.27 -10.65 2.37
C GLN A 64 -10.72 -11.70 3.33
N PHE A 65 -10.01 -11.24 4.36
CA PHE A 65 -9.46 -12.04 5.44
C PHE A 65 -9.95 -11.48 6.77
N LYS A 66 -11.15 -11.94 7.19
CA LYS A 66 -11.84 -11.42 8.38
C LYS A 66 -11.00 -11.49 9.66
N ARG A 67 -10.25 -12.58 9.86
CA ARG A 67 -9.39 -12.79 11.03
C ARG A 67 -8.36 -11.68 11.21
N TRP A 68 -7.87 -11.13 10.10
CA TRP A 68 -6.82 -10.11 10.07
C TRP A 68 -7.35 -8.71 9.75
N ARG A 69 -8.68 -8.55 9.59
CA ARG A 69 -9.34 -7.35 9.05
C ARG A 69 -8.60 -6.80 7.82
N MET A 70 -8.29 -7.68 6.89
CA MET A 70 -7.48 -7.37 5.70
C MET A 70 -8.24 -7.66 4.41
N ILE A 71 -8.01 -6.84 3.38
CA ILE A 71 -8.50 -7.09 2.02
C ILE A 71 -7.28 -7.08 1.09
N GLU A 72 -7.06 -8.17 0.36
CA GLU A 72 -6.06 -8.24 -0.72
C GLU A 72 -6.73 -7.90 -2.06
N PHE A 73 -5.95 -7.30 -2.96
CA PHE A 73 -6.40 -6.87 -4.28
C PHE A 73 -5.23 -6.81 -5.29
N GLY A 74 -5.57 -6.90 -6.58
CA GLY A 74 -4.71 -6.63 -7.73
C GLY A 74 -3.49 -7.54 -7.89
N SER A 75 -3.55 -8.76 -7.34
CA SER A 75 -2.42 -9.70 -7.31
C SER A 75 -1.92 -10.05 -8.71
N GLU A 76 -0.61 -10.03 -8.91
CA GLU A 76 0.02 -10.24 -10.21
C GLU A 76 1.45 -10.79 -10.11
N GLU A 77 1.82 -11.69 -11.02
CA GLU A 77 3.19 -12.19 -11.14
C GLU A 77 4.04 -11.29 -12.04
N ILE A 78 5.17 -10.79 -11.52
CA ILE A 78 6.14 -9.97 -12.26
C ILE A 78 7.56 -10.44 -11.90
N GLY A 79 8.30 -10.90 -12.91
CA GLY A 79 9.72 -11.23 -12.77
C GLY A 79 10.03 -12.36 -11.77
N GLY A 80 9.15 -13.35 -11.63
CA GLY A 80 9.30 -14.47 -10.68
C GLY A 80 8.79 -14.18 -9.26
N TRP A 81 8.07 -13.07 -9.08
CA TRP A 81 7.50 -12.63 -7.81
C TRP A 81 6.01 -12.36 -7.94
N VAL A 82 5.22 -12.78 -6.95
CA VAL A 82 3.78 -12.51 -6.89
C VAL A 82 3.56 -11.28 -6.01
N TRP A 83 3.21 -10.17 -6.63
CA TRP A 83 2.95 -8.88 -5.99
C TRP A 83 1.47 -8.74 -5.66
N THR A 84 1.16 -8.33 -4.43
CA THR A 84 -0.21 -8.20 -3.95
C THR A 84 -0.36 -6.90 -3.17
N GLY A 85 -1.39 -6.13 -3.52
CA GLY A 85 -1.82 -4.98 -2.72
C GLY A 85 -2.73 -5.47 -1.61
N SER A 86 -2.60 -4.91 -0.43
CA SER A 86 -3.53 -5.20 0.66
C SER A 86 -3.89 -3.94 1.44
N LEU A 87 -5.07 -3.95 2.07
CA LEU A 87 -5.48 -2.94 3.03
C LEU A 87 -5.75 -3.64 4.35
N VAL A 88 -4.94 -3.33 5.37
CA VAL A 88 -5.14 -3.81 6.74
C VAL A 88 -5.85 -2.73 7.55
N VAL A 89 -6.97 -3.10 8.18
CA VAL A 89 -7.71 -2.22 9.07
C VAL A 89 -7.34 -2.55 10.52
N LYS A 90 -6.59 -1.67 11.16
CA LYS A 90 -6.15 -1.83 12.56
C LYS A 90 -7.22 -1.36 13.55
N LYS A 91 -6.86 -1.37 14.84
CA LYS A 91 -7.70 -0.78 15.90
C LYS A 91 -7.96 0.70 15.60
N TYR A 92 -9.10 1.20 16.03
CA TYR A 92 -9.57 2.57 15.76
C TYR A 92 -9.70 2.88 14.26
N ASP A 93 -9.92 1.84 13.45
CA ASP A 93 -10.08 1.92 11.99
C ASP A 93 -8.94 2.63 11.25
N ILE A 94 -7.73 2.55 11.82
CA ILE A 94 -6.51 2.99 11.15
C ILE A 94 -6.31 2.13 9.90
N LEU A 95 -6.15 2.79 8.77
CA LEU A 95 -5.96 2.19 7.46
C LEU A 95 -4.48 2.08 7.13
N ASP A 96 -3.99 0.85 6.94
CA ASP A 96 -2.62 0.58 6.52
C ASP A 96 -2.64 -0.15 5.17
N PRO A 97 -2.55 0.57 4.05
CA PRO A 97 -2.30 -0.06 2.76
C PRO A 97 -0.88 -0.64 2.73
N MET A 98 -0.73 -1.81 2.12
CA MET A 98 0.53 -2.55 2.04
C MET A 98 0.77 -3.02 0.61
N LEU A 99 2.05 -3.16 0.29
CA LEU A 99 2.51 -3.87 -0.88
C LEU A 99 3.34 -5.04 -0.36
N ASP A 100 2.87 -6.25 -0.64
CA ASP A 100 3.56 -7.49 -0.27
C ASP A 100 3.93 -8.25 -1.54
N SER A 101 5.07 -8.93 -1.51
CA SER A 101 5.52 -9.76 -2.61
C SER A 101 6.26 -10.98 -2.12
N VAL A 102 5.93 -12.12 -2.73
CA VAL A 102 6.51 -13.42 -2.40
C VAL A 102 7.05 -14.04 -3.68
N ARG A 103 8.28 -14.52 -3.65
CA ARG A 103 8.87 -15.26 -4.77
C ARG A 103 8.03 -16.49 -5.10
N VAL A 104 7.92 -16.87 -6.37
CA VAL A 104 7.00 -17.96 -6.81
C VAL A 104 7.29 -19.30 -6.10
N ASP A 105 8.55 -19.58 -5.78
CA ASP A 105 8.99 -20.76 -5.00
C ASP A 105 8.76 -20.63 -3.48
N ARG A 106 8.27 -19.47 -3.01
CA ARG A 106 7.94 -19.13 -1.62
C ARG A 106 9.12 -19.13 -0.67
N THR A 107 10.35 -19.05 -1.16
CA THR A 107 11.53 -19.00 -0.29
C THR A 107 11.77 -17.61 0.30
N GLU A 108 11.37 -16.56 -0.44
CA GLU A 108 11.67 -15.18 -0.11
C GLU A 108 10.44 -14.28 -0.18
N GLY A 109 10.42 -13.26 0.67
CA GLY A 109 9.40 -12.23 0.71
C GLY A 109 10.00 -10.83 0.82
N ILE A 110 9.31 -9.86 0.25
CA ILE A 110 9.60 -8.43 0.37
C ILE A 110 8.29 -7.65 0.44
N GLY A 111 8.38 -6.39 0.84
CA GLY A 111 7.21 -5.51 0.91
C GLY A 111 7.11 -4.86 2.27
N SER A 112 6.15 -3.95 2.41
CA SER A 112 5.84 -3.29 3.67
C SER A 112 4.54 -2.50 3.54
N VAL A 113 4.12 -1.90 4.66
CA VAL A 113 3.14 -0.82 4.67
C VAL A 113 3.63 0.34 3.79
N TRP A 114 2.72 0.97 3.05
CA TRP A 114 3.08 2.02 2.09
C TRP A 114 3.75 3.23 2.75
N ILE A 115 3.36 3.58 3.98
CA ILE A 115 4.04 4.63 4.74
C ILE A 115 5.53 4.31 4.98
N GLY A 116 5.86 3.04 5.21
CA GLY A 116 7.24 2.58 5.37
C GLY A 116 8.01 2.69 4.06
N LEU A 117 7.42 2.15 2.98
CA LEU A 117 7.99 2.23 1.64
C LEU A 117 8.20 3.69 1.19
N ALA A 118 7.22 4.56 1.42
CA ALA A 118 7.30 5.97 1.07
C ALA A 118 8.41 6.67 1.86
N ARG A 119 8.53 6.41 3.17
CA ARG A 119 9.58 6.98 4.02
C ARG A 119 10.96 6.54 3.60
N ASP A 120 11.16 5.26 3.32
CA ASP A 120 12.46 4.73 2.93
C ASP A 120 12.83 5.17 1.51
N ALA A 121 11.87 5.20 0.57
CA ALA A 121 12.07 5.77 -0.75
C ALA A 121 12.35 7.29 -0.70
N ASN A 122 11.72 8.04 0.21
CA ASN A 122 11.96 9.48 0.39
C ASN A 122 13.40 9.77 0.86
N LYS A 123 13.99 8.91 1.71
CA LYS A 123 15.39 9.06 2.14
C LYS A 123 16.38 8.94 0.98
N LEU A 124 16.01 8.24 -0.08
CA LEU A 124 16.84 8.05 -1.29
C LEU A 124 16.77 9.25 -2.26
N LEU A 125 15.81 10.18 -2.07
CA LEU A 125 15.73 11.40 -2.88
C LEU A 125 16.88 12.37 -2.54
N PRO A 126 17.28 13.23 -3.51
CA PRO A 126 18.14 14.39 -3.24
C PRO A 126 17.59 15.25 -2.10
N GLU A 127 18.47 15.78 -1.25
CA GLU A 127 18.09 16.44 0.01
C GLU A 127 17.10 17.61 -0.19
N ASP A 128 17.27 18.38 -1.27
CA ASP A 128 16.41 19.50 -1.67
C ASP A 128 15.02 19.07 -2.18
N GLN A 129 14.84 17.78 -2.50
CA GLN A 129 13.60 17.20 -3.00
C GLN A 129 12.88 16.35 -1.96
N ARG A 130 13.50 16.10 -0.80
CA ARG A 130 12.90 15.28 0.26
C ARG A 130 11.65 15.93 0.81
N LEU A 131 10.58 15.14 0.90
CA LEU A 131 9.37 15.56 1.60
C LEU A 131 9.63 15.61 3.11
N PRO A 132 9.06 16.60 3.81
CA PRO A 132 9.10 16.64 5.26
C PRO A 132 8.36 15.44 5.84
N GLU A 133 8.81 14.90 6.98
CA GLU A 133 8.22 13.68 7.56
C GLU A 133 6.72 13.81 7.84
N MET A 134 6.26 15.02 8.21
CA MET A 134 4.84 15.33 8.43
C MET A 134 3.97 15.23 7.18
N ALA A 135 4.55 15.21 5.97
CA ALA A 135 3.82 14.95 4.74
C ALA A 135 3.56 13.44 4.50
N MET A 136 4.28 12.56 5.19
CA MET A 136 4.16 11.10 5.09
C MET A 136 3.44 10.53 6.30
N VAL A 137 2.13 10.82 6.35
CA VAL A 137 1.17 10.28 7.30
C VAL A 137 0.41 9.09 6.69
N ARG A 138 -0.55 8.52 7.41
CA ARG A 138 -1.45 7.49 6.85
C ARG A 138 -2.65 8.18 6.20
N PRO A 139 -3.27 7.58 5.17
CA PRO A 139 -4.61 8.00 4.78
C PRO A 139 -5.59 7.75 5.94
N GLU A 140 -6.47 8.70 6.21
CA GLU A 140 -7.38 8.62 7.36
C GLU A 140 -8.81 8.33 6.91
N TYR A 141 -9.47 7.44 7.64
CA TYR A 141 -10.89 7.22 7.53
C TYR A 141 -11.62 8.34 8.26
N ASP A 142 -12.46 9.11 7.57
CA ASP A 142 -13.16 10.27 8.16
C ASP A 142 -14.44 9.90 8.94
N GLY A 143 -14.61 8.61 9.25
CA GLY A 143 -15.81 8.10 9.92
C GLY A 143 -16.93 7.68 8.97
N THR A 144 -16.84 7.97 7.67
CA THR A 144 -17.92 7.69 6.70
C THR A 144 -17.51 6.69 5.60
N MET A 145 -18.41 5.76 5.26
CA MET A 145 -18.18 4.83 4.15
C MET A 145 -18.09 5.52 2.79
N GLU A 146 -18.60 6.75 2.64
CA GLU A 146 -18.40 7.58 1.45
C GLU A 146 -16.91 7.93 1.24
N CYS A 147 -16.15 8.11 2.34
CA CYS A 147 -14.70 8.25 2.24
C CYS A 147 -14.07 7.01 1.62
N MET A 148 -14.49 5.80 2.03
CA MET A 148 -13.98 4.55 1.42
C MET A 148 -14.41 4.39 -0.03
N GLU A 149 -15.62 4.82 -0.40
CA GLU A 149 -16.09 4.80 -1.79
C GLU A 149 -15.21 5.67 -2.71
N ARG A 150 -14.60 6.73 -2.17
CA ARG A 150 -13.63 7.58 -2.87
C ARG A 150 -12.18 7.07 -2.78
N MET A 151 -11.77 6.61 -1.60
CA MET A 151 -10.38 6.21 -1.31
C MET A 151 -10.01 4.89 -1.98
N VAL A 152 -10.90 3.89 -2.00
CA VAL A 152 -10.59 2.56 -2.56
C VAL A 152 -10.18 2.64 -4.04
N PRO A 153 -10.88 3.37 -4.92
CA PRO A 153 -10.42 3.59 -6.29
C PRO A 153 -9.00 4.18 -6.37
N ASP A 154 -8.68 5.18 -5.54
CA ASP A 154 -7.35 5.79 -5.53
C ASP A 154 -6.26 4.85 -5.01
N LEU A 155 -6.57 4.01 -4.02
CA LEU A 155 -5.66 2.95 -3.55
C LEU A 155 -5.37 1.96 -4.68
N ILE A 156 -6.40 1.49 -5.39
CA ILE A 156 -6.23 0.54 -6.50
C ILE A 156 -5.42 1.19 -7.65
N ALA A 157 -5.67 2.47 -7.95
CA ALA A 157 -4.93 3.22 -8.94
C ALA A 157 -3.44 3.35 -8.56
N LEU A 158 -3.14 3.79 -7.33
CA LEU A 158 -1.77 3.92 -6.86
C LEU A 158 -1.04 2.57 -6.85
N PHE A 159 -1.70 1.49 -6.43
CA PHE A 159 -1.12 0.15 -6.51
C PHE A 159 -0.85 -0.28 -7.95
N SER A 160 -1.76 0.02 -8.89
CA SER A 160 -1.56 -0.27 -10.31
C SER A 160 -0.34 0.47 -10.86
N GLU A 161 -0.13 1.73 -10.47
CA GLU A 161 1.08 2.47 -10.82
C GLU A 161 2.35 1.85 -10.22
N MET A 162 2.31 1.39 -8.97
CA MET A 162 3.43 0.66 -8.36
C MET A 162 3.76 -0.60 -9.17
N LYS A 163 2.75 -1.34 -9.64
CA LYS A 163 2.98 -2.53 -10.48
C LYS A 163 3.63 -2.18 -11.81
N GLU A 164 3.27 -1.07 -12.45
CA GLU A 164 3.95 -0.63 -13.68
C GLU A 164 5.42 -0.27 -13.40
N ILE A 165 5.70 0.45 -12.31
CA ILE A 165 7.07 0.75 -11.87
C ILE A 165 7.87 -0.54 -11.68
N ILE A 166 7.29 -1.52 -11.01
CA ILE A 166 7.89 -2.83 -10.78
C ILE A 166 8.07 -3.55 -12.13
N ARG A 167 7.09 -3.59 -13.02
CA ARG A 167 7.20 -4.28 -14.33
C ARG A 167 8.39 -3.77 -15.15
N HIS A 168 8.64 -2.46 -15.12
CA HIS A 168 9.74 -1.84 -15.86
C HIS A 168 11.08 -1.89 -15.12
N GLY A 169 11.09 -1.83 -13.79
CA GLY A 169 12.31 -1.74 -12.98
C GLY A 169 12.78 -3.03 -12.34
N TRP A 170 11.90 -4.02 -12.20
CA TRP A 170 12.16 -5.30 -11.54
C TRP A 170 12.71 -6.37 -12.49
N SER A 171 12.54 -6.19 -13.80
CA SER A 171 13.02 -7.12 -14.83
C SER A 171 14.54 -7.07 -15.02
N ASN A 172 15.21 -6.00 -14.54
CA ASN A 172 16.66 -5.83 -14.54
C ASN A 172 17.29 -6.15 -13.17
N GLN A 173 16.75 -7.13 -12.44
CA GLN A 173 17.35 -7.61 -11.19
C GLN A 173 18.85 -7.91 -11.39
N PRO A 174 19.75 -7.47 -10.48
CA PRO A 174 21.12 -7.95 -10.46
C PRO A 174 21.20 -9.46 -10.14
#